data_AF-A0A8X8BAJ0-F1
#
_entry.id   AF-A0A8X8BAJ0-F1
#
_cell.length_a   1.000
_cell.length_b   1.000
_cell.length_c   1.000
_cell.angle_alpha   90.00
_cell.angle_beta   90.00
_cell.angle_gamma   90.00
#
_symmetry.space_group_name_H-M   'P 1'
#
loop_
_entity.id
_entity.type
_entity.pdbx_description
1 polymer ?
#
loop_
_entity_poly.entity_id
_entity_poly.type
_entity_poly.pdbx_seq_one_letter_code
_entity_poly.pdbx_strand_id
1 'polypeptide(L)'
;MNNIVYLSRDPSLVALTNFEVLDLLNSRNASKDTTRVLAQVARSEYKVYDYLMETAASTRTLKSVTTFSDQCKDFKLAKSEIPNIINIRPSVDAKALLKPIIEEPKKRGIHMEGILEFLQDLLPPLPTTHIENDQDETKNGEES
;
A
#
# COMPACT_ATOMS: atom_id res chain seq x y z
N MET A 1 -14.05 5.50 -1.16
CA MET A 1 -13.34 6.77 -0.86
C MET A 1 -11.86 6.50 -0.95
N ASN A 2 -11.16 7.16 -1.88
CA ASN A 2 -9.72 6.99 -2.07
C ASN A 2 -9.00 8.05 -1.25
N ASN A 3 -8.37 7.66 -0.14
CA ASN A 3 -7.62 8.56 0.72
C ASN A 3 -6.15 8.57 0.26
N ILE A 4 -5.75 9.60 -0.48
CA ILE A 4 -4.34 9.89 -0.78
C ILE A 4 -3.85 10.85 0.31
N VAL A 5 -2.81 10.47 1.05
CA VAL A 5 -2.20 11.30 2.09
C VAL A 5 -1.04 12.08 1.46
N TYR A 6 -1.16 13.41 1.43
CA TYR A 6 -0.11 14.32 0.97
C TYR A 6 0.75 14.76 2.16
N LEU A 7 2.04 14.43 2.17
CA LEU A 7 3.02 15.01 3.10
C LEU A 7 4.23 15.47 2.28
N SER A 8 4.48 16.78 2.22
CA SER A 8 5.53 17.39 1.40
C SER A 8 6.80 17.68 2.21
N ARG A 9 7.95 17.41 1.59
CA ARG A 9 9.26 17.96 1.98
C ARG A 9 9.98 18.54 0.75
N ASP A 10 9.26 19.27 -0.11
CA ASP A 10 9.78 20.22 -1.12
C ASP A 10 8.61 20.84 -1.93
N PRO A 11 8.72 22.08 -2.45
CA PRO A 11 7.64 22.79 -3.15
C PRO A 11 7.38 22.29 -4.58
N SER A 12 8.08 21.25 -5.05
CA SER A 12 7.54 20.39 -6.11
C SER A 12 6.62 19.36 -5.45
N LEU A 13 5.31 19.50 -5.65
CA LEU A 13 4.25 18.59 -5.16
C LEU A 13 4.46 17.15 -5.68
N VAL A 14 5.41 16.43 -5.08
CA VAL A 14 5.63 15.01 -5.32
C VAL A 14 4.66 14.26 -4.42
N ALA A 15 3.70 13.56 -5.02
CA ALA A 15 2.78 12.71 -4.29
C ALA A 15 3.56 11.52 -3.70
N LEU A 16 3.51 11.36 -2.38
CA LEU A 16 4.09 10.20 -1.72
C LEU A 16 3.20 8.98 -1.91
N THR A 17 3.85 7.85 -2.13
CA THR A 17 3.23 6.53 -2.07
C THR A 17 2.95 6.14 -0.62
N ASN A 18 1.98 5.24 -0.44
CA ASN A 18 1.66 4.62 0.84
C ASN A 18 2.89 3.96 1.49
N PHE A 19 3.83 3.44 0.68
CA PHE A 19 5.11 2.91 1.17
C PHE A 19 6.00 4.02 1.74
N GLU A 20 6.18 5.14 1.03
CA GLU A 20 6.99 6.25 1.52
C GLU A 20 6.41 6.91 2.77
N VAL A 21 5.06 6.96 2.88
CA VAL A 21 4.40 7.40 4.11
C VAL A 21 4.68 6.42 5.26
N LEU A 22 4.61 5.11 5.02
CA LEU A 22 4.91 4.09 6.02
C LEU A 22 6.39 4.14 6.44
N ASP A 23 7.31 4.30 5.49
CA ASP A 23 8.75 4.44 5.72
C ASP A 23 9.07 5.70 6.54
N LEU A 24 8.42 6.82 6.24
CA LEU A 24 8.52 8.05 7.04
C LEU A 24 8.04 7.83 8.48
N LEU A 25 6.93 7.12 8.69
CA LEU A 25 6.42 6.82 10.02
C LEU A 25 7.37 5.87 10.77
N ASN A 26 7.91 4.85 10.11
CA ASN A 26 8.94 3.96 10.67
C ASN A 26 10.20 4.72 11.09
N SER A 27 10.64 5.70 10.30
CA SER A 27 11.79 6.55 10.65
C SER A 27 11.58 7.39 11.91
N ARG A 28 10.32 7.58 12.34
CA ARG A 28 9.93 8.26 13.59
C ARG A 28 9.61 7.28 14.73
N ASN A 29 10.02 6.03 14.57
CA ASN A 29 9.79 4.92 15.50
C ASN A 29 8.31 4.53 15.65
N ALA A 30 7.48 4.71 14.61
CA ALA A 30 6.17 4.09 14.60
C ALA A 30 6.30 2.56 14.76
N SER A 31 5.50 1.97 15.65
CA SER A 31 5.42 0.53 15.87
C SER A 31 4.00 0.16 16.32
N LYS A 32 3.63 -1.11 16.13
CA LYS A 32 2.39 -1.71 16.68
C LYS A 32 2.54 -2.10 18.15
N ASP A 33 3.76 -2.18 18.66
CA ASP A 33 4.03 -2.70 20.01
C ASP A 33 3.67 -1.69 21.10
N THR A 34 3.67 -2.13 22.35
CA THR A 34 3.42 -1.28 23.54
C THR A 34 4.39 -0.11 23.66
N THR A 35 5.51 -0.13 22.93
CA THR A 35 6.49 0.96 22.81
C THR A 35 5.98 2.15 21.98
N ARG A 36 4.80 2.07 21.38
CA ARG A 36 4.13 3.13 20.60
C ARG A 36 4.15 4.51 21.28
N VAL A 37 4.05 4.53 22.60
CA VAL A 37 4.06 5.76 23.42
C VAL A 37 5.38 6.53 23.39
N LEU A 38 6.47 5.87 22.99
CA LEU A 38 7.81 6.45 22.89
C LEU A 38 8.10 7.07 21.52
N ALA A 39 7.24 6.82 20.53
CA ALA A 39 7.44 7.30 19.18
C ALA A 39 7.08 8.78 19.05
N GLN A 40 7.76 9.46 18.13
CA GLN A 40 7.48 10.86 17.79
C GLN A 40 6.38 10.93 16.71
N VAL A 41 5.26 10.26 16.95
CA VAL A 41 4.15 10.10 16.00
C VAL A 41 2.84 10.45 16.69
N ALA A 42 2.09 11.38 16.10
CA ALA A 42 0.82 11.83 16.66
C ALA A 42 -0.23 10.72 16.62
N ARG A 43 -1.20 10.75 17.54
CA ARG A 43 -2.30 9.76 17.59
C ARG A 43 -3.09 9.66 16.28
N SER A 44 -3.24 10.76 15.55
CA SER A 44 -3.88 10.79 14.23
C SER A 44 -3.03 10.12 13.15
N GLU A 45 -1.71 10.34 13.14
CA GLU A 45 -0.77 9.69 12.22
C GLU A 45 -0.71 8.18 12.47
N TYR A 46 -0.92 7.78 13.72
CA TYR A 46 -0.92 6.39 14.11
C TYR A 46 -2.12 5.59 13.57
N LYS A 47 -3.27 6.23 13.33
CA LYS A 47 -4.36 5.61 12.57
C LYS A 47 -3.97 5.34 11.11
N VAL A 48 -3.17 6.23 10.52
CA VAL A 48 -2.64 6.06 9.16
C VAL A 48 -1.63 4.92 9.15
N TYR A 49 -0.74 4.87 10.14
CA TYR A 49 0.20 3.76 10.32
C TYR A 49 -0.51 2.40 10.39
N ASP A 50 -1.51 2.27 11.28
CA ASP A 50 -2.26 1.02 11.45
C ASP A 50 -2.93 0.61 10.13
N TYR A 51 -3.55 1.56 9.43
CA TYR A 51 -4.12 1.30 8.10
C TYR A 51 -3.06 0.83 7.09
N LEU A 52 -1.93 1.51 7.00
CA LEU A 52 -0.88 1.20 6.01
C LEU A 52 -0.25 -0.19 6.26
N MET A 53 -0.15 -0.60 7.52
CA MET A 53 0.34 -1.92 7.90
C MET A 53 -0.53 -3.06 7.33
N GLU A 54 -1.83 -2.83 7.18
CA GLU A 54 -2.78 -3.80 6.60
C GLU A 54 -2.87 -3.74 5.06
N THR A 55 -2.04 -2.93 4.40
CA THR A 55 -2.07 -2.75 2.94
C THR A 55 -0.81 -3.31 2.27
N ALA A 56 -0.78 -3.27 0.94
CA ALA A 56 0.41 -3.58 0.15
C ALA A 56 1.65 -2.71 0.50
N ALA A 57 1.48 -1.61 1.23
CA ALA A 57 2.59 -0.78 1.65
C ALA A 57 3.55 -1.52 2.60
N SER A 58 3.05 -2.39 3.48
CA SER A 58 3.87 -3.03 4.52
C SER A 58 4.79 -4.14 4.00
N THR A 59 4.44 -4.76 2.87
CA THR A 59 5.27 -5.80 2.25
C THR A 59 6.25 -5.25 1.22
N ARG A 60 6.17 -3.96 0.90
CA ARG A 60 7.05 -3.33 -0.09
C ARG A 60 8.44 -3.02 0.46
N THR A 61 9.39 -2.94 -0.46
CA THR A 61 10.75 -2.50 -0.19
C THR A 61 11.04 -1.28 -1.04
N LEU A 62 11.99 -0.45 -0.61
CA LEU A 62 12.46 0.68 -1.42
C LEU A 62 12.90 0.21 -2.81
N LYS A 63 13.62 -0.92 -2.87
CA LYS A 63 14.09 -1.52 -4.13
C LYS A 63 12.94 -1.90 -5.07
N SER A 64 11.84 -2.46 -4.57
CA SER A 64 10.72 -2.84 -5.43
C SER A 64 9.96 -1.61 -5.94
N VAL A 65 9.81 -0.58 -5.13
CA VAL A 65 9.18 0.69 -5.54
C VAL A 65 10.03 1.43 -6.58
N THR A 66 11.33 1.56 -6.37
CA THR A 66 12.24 2.24 -7.32
C THR A 66 12.32 1.49 -8.64
N THR A 67 12.48 0.16 -8.59
CA THR A 67 12.52 -0.70 -9.78
C THR A 67 11.24 -0.56 -10.59
N PHE A 68 10.08 -0.56 -9.93
CA PHE A 68 8.79 -0.37 -10.61
C PHE A 68 8.71 0.97 -11.32
N SER A 69 9.08 2.06 -10.62
CA SER A 69 9.03 3.42 -11.14
C SER A 69 9.94 3.60 -12.36
N ASP A 70 11.13 2.99 -12.35
CA ASP A 70 12.05 3.05 -13.48
C ASP A 70 11.54 2.26 -14.69
N GLN A 71 10.98 1.07 -14.49
CA GLN A 71 10.44 0.24 -15.58
C GLN A 71 9.10 0.78 -16.11
N CYS A 72 8.35 1.56 -15.33
CA CYS A 72 7.16 2.28 -15.79
C CYS A 72 7.41 3.24 -16.96
N LYS A 73 8.67 3.66 -17.18
CA LYS A 73 9.08 4.46 -18.35
C LYS A 73 8.78 3.72 -19.67
N ASP A 74 8.86 2.40 -19.68
CA ASP A 74 8.61 1.56 -20.86
C ASP A 74 7.11 1.32 -21.09
N PHE A 75 6.29 1.45 -20.05
CA PHE A 75 4.85 1.20 -20.09
C PHE A 75 4.00 2.42 -20.51
N LYS A 76 4.63 3.55 -20.86
CA LYS A 76 3.95 4.81 -21.26
C LYS A 76 2.94 5.31 -20.21
N LEU A 77 3.20 5.01 -18.94
CA LEU A 77 2.39 5.50 -17.82
C LEU A 77 2.73 6.97 -17.55
N ALA A 78 1.71 7.77 -17.26
CA ALA A 78 1.92 9.14 -16.81
C ALA A 78 2.51 9.15 -15.40
N LYS A 79 3.30 10.17 -15.08
CA LYS A 79 3.95 10.30 -13.75
C LYS A 79 2.95 10.25 -12.59
N SER A 80 1.72 10.71 -12.80
CA SER A 80 0.62 10.69 -11.83
C SER A 80 -0.06 9.32 -11.68
N GLU A 81 0.08 8.41 -12.65
CA GLU A 81 -0.54 7.08 -12.63
C GLU A 81 0.29 6.08 -11.82
N ILE A 82 1.62 6.18 -11.92
CA ILE A 82 2.58 5.31 -11.24
C ILE A 82 2.32 5.21 -9.73
N PRO A 83 2.23 6.32 -8.94
CA PRO A 83 2.00 6.22 -7.50
C PRO A 83 0.63 5.62 -7.17
N ASN A 84 -0.39 5.81 -8.01
CA ASN A 84 -1.72 5.23 -7.79
C ASN A 84 -1.72 3.71 -8.03
N ILE A 85 -1.03 3.25 -9.08
CA ILE A 85 -0.84 1.82 -9.37
C ILE A 85 -0.05 1.15 -8.24
N ILE A 86 1.00 1.81 -7.76
CA ILE A 86 1.72 1.38 -6.56
C ILE A 86 0.71 1.31 -5.41
N ASN A 87 0.06 2.39 -4.99
CA ASN A 87 -0.80 2.36 -3.80
C ASN A 87 -1.89 1.27 -3.82
N ILE A 88 -2.56 1.07 -4.95
CA ILE A 88 -3.68 0.12 -5.08
C ILE A 88 -3.18 -1.31 -5.22
N ARG A 89 -2.07 -1.53 -5.94
CA ARG A 89 -1.53 -2.85 -6.28
C ARG A 89 -2.59 -3.81 -6.83
N PRO A 90 -3.05 -3.62 -8.08
CA PRO A 90 -3.98 -4.55 -8.68
C PRO A 90 -3.36 -5.94 -8.85
N SER A 91 -4.10 -6.99 -8.48
CA SER A 91 -3.78 -8.37 -8.87
C SER A 91 -4.27 -8.65 -10.29
N VAL A 92 -3.83 -9.75 -10.91
CA VAL A 92 -4.32 -10.19 -12.24
C VAL A 92 -5.84 -10.36 -12.22
N ASP A 93 -6.40 -10.95 -11.17
CA ASP A 93 -7.86 -11.10 -10.99
C ASP A 93 -8.57 -9.76 -10.80
N ALA A 94 -7.86 -8.73 -10.33
CA ALA A 94 -8.36 -7.39 -10.08
C ALA A 94 -7.97 -6.39 -11.19
N LYS A 95 -7.74 -6.85 -12.42
CA LYS A 95 -7.40 -6.01 -13.59
C LYS A 95 -8.33 -4.80 -13.79
N ALA A 96 -9.60 -4.91 -13.40
CA ALA A 96 -10.57 -3.83 -13.49
C ALA A 96 -10.15 -2.56 -12.71
N LEU A 97 -9.31 -2.70 -11.67
CA LEU A 97 -8.80 -1.58 -10.87
C LEU A 97 -7.84 -0.67 -11.65
N LEU A 98 -7.24 -1.13 -12.75
CA LEU A 98 -6.40 -0.28 -13.61
C LEU A 98 -7.22 0.69 -14.47
N LYS A 99 -8.45 0.33 -14.83
CA LYS A 99 -9.31 1.15 -15.72
C LYS A 99 -9.55 2.58 -15.22
N PRO A 100 -9.86 2.83 -13.93
CA PRO A 100 -10.03 4.20 -13.43
C PRO A 100 -8.71 4.94 -13.21
N ILE A 101 -7.56 4.26 -13.20
CA ILE A 101 -6.25 4.89 -12.97
C ILE A 101 -5.60 5.30 -14.28
N ILE A 102 -5.66 4.42 -15.29
CA ILE A 102 -5.02 4.60 -16.58
C ILE A 102 -6.06 5.16 -17.56
N GLU A 103 -5.90 6.42 -17.96
CA GLU A 103 -6.81 7.04 -18.91
C GLU A 103 -6.58 6.50 -20.33
N GLU A 104 -7.67 6.07 -20.99
CA GLU A 104 -7.68 5.59 -22.38
C GLU A 104 -6.51 4.65 -22.78
N PRO A 105 -6.27 3.53 -22.06
CA PRO A 105 -5.10 2.66 -22.25
C PRO A 105 -4.96 2.16 -23.69
N LYS A 106 -6.10 1.87 -24.35
CA LYS A 106 -6.13 1.42 -25.75
C LYS A 106 -5.59 2.48 -26.71
N LYS A 107 -5.94 3.75 -26.53
CA LYS A 107 -5.47 4.84 -27.40
C LYS A 107 -3.98 5.10 -27.22
N ARG A 108 -3.46 4.91 -26.00
CA ARG A 108 -2.03 5.02 -25.69
C ARG A 108 -1.22 3.78 -26.06
N GLY A 109 -1.88 2.70 -26.48
CA GLY A 109 -1.24 1.41 -26.79
C GLY A 109 -0.59 0.78 -25.56
N ILE A 110 -1.23 0.91 -24.39
CA ILE A 110 -0.75 0.35 -23.12
C ILE A 110 -1.30 -1.06 -22.95
N HIS A 111 -0.39 -2.01 -22.72
CA HIS A 111 -0.71 -3.41 -22.43
C HIS A 111 -0.91 -3.57 -20.92
N MET A 112 -2.18 -3.54 -20.48
CA MET A 112 -2.52 -3.66 -19.05
C MET A 112 -2.08 -5.00 -18.46
N GLU A 113 -2.14 -6.08 -19.23
CA GLU A 113 -1.70 -7.42 -18.85
C GLU A 113 -0.21 -7.43 -18.49
N GLY A 114 0.65 -6.83 -19.32
CA GLY A 114 2.09 -6.75 -19.06
C GLY A 114 2.41 -5.95 -17.80
N ILE A 115 1.62 -4.93 -17.46
CA ILE A 115 1.75 -4.19 -16.20
C ILE A 115 1.40 -5.10 -15.01
N LEU A 116 0.36 -5.92 -15.12
CA LEU A 116 -0.10 -6.80 -14.03
C LEU A 116 0.87 -7.94 -13.75
N GLU A 117 1.38 -8.60 -14.80
CA GLU A 117 2.42 -9.63 -14.68
C GLU A 117 3.66 -9.06 -14.00
N PHE A 118 4.10 -7.88 -14.45
CA PHE A 118 5.24 -7.19 -13.85
C PHE A 118 5.01 -6.81 -12.38
N LEU A 119 3.79 -6.41 -12.00
CA LEU A 119 3.43 -6.14 -10.60
C LEU A 119 3.43 -7.40 -9.73
N GLN A 120 3.07 -8.56 -10.29
CA GLN A 120 3.10 -9.83 -9.57
C GLN A 120 4.54 -10.28 -9.29
N ASP A 121 5.43 -10.14 -10.27
CA ASP A 121 6.85 -10.52 -10.11
C ASP A 121 7.58 -9.63 -9.11
N LEU A 122 7.26 -8.33 -9.11
CA LEU A 122 8.04 -7.34 -8.37
C LEU A 122 7.57 -7.12 -6.92
N LEU A 123 6.29 -7.39 -6.64
CA LEU A 123 5.68 -7.09 -5.35
C LEU A 123 5.35 -8.38 -4.60
N PRO A 124 5.88 -8.61 -3.38
CA PRO A 124 5.57 -9.78 -2.56
C PRO A 124 4.10 -9.76 -2.14
N PRO A 125 3.41 -10.90 -1.93
CA PRO A 125 1.96 -10.96 -1.66
C PRO A 125 1.50 -10.03 -0.52
N LEU A 126 0.21 -9.69 -0.51
CA LEU A 126 -0.37 -8.91 0.60
C LEU A 126 -0.13 -9.65 1.92
N PRO A 127 0.08 -8.92 3.04
CA PRO A 127 0.14 -9.57 4.34
C PRO A 127 -1.21 -10.25 4.59
N THR A 128 -1.18 -11.57 4.81
CA THR A 128 -2.38 -12.29 5.21
C THR A 128 -2.69 -11.88 6.64
N THR A 129 -3.72 -11.06 6.85
CA THR A 129 -4.28 -10.87 8.19
C THR A 129 -4.81 -12.22 8.66
N HIS A 130 -4.07 -12.87 9.56
CA HIS A 130 -4.63 -13.90 10.42
C HIS A 130 -5.69 -13.21 11.27
N ILE A 131 -6.95 -13.25 10.81
CA ILE A 131 -8.08 -13.00 11.70
C ILE A 131 -8.10 -14.24 12.59
N GLU A 132 -7.40 -14.17 13.73
CA GLU A 132 -7.68 -15.07 14.83
C GLU A 132 -9.12 -14.77 15.24
N ASN A 133 -10.03 -15.65 14.82
CA ASN A 133 -11.35 -15.72 15.41
C ASN A 133 -11.13 -16.06 16.88
N ASP A 134 -11.16 -15.06 17.75
CA ASP A 134 -11.42 -15.26 19.18
C ASP A 134 -12.85 -15.83 19.30
N GLN A 135 -12.98 -17.14 19.09
CA GLN A 135 -14.09 -17.90 19.63
C GLN A 135 -13.83 -18.00 21.13
N ASP A 136 -14.49 -17.11 21.85
CA ASP A 136 -14.60 -17.15 23.31
C ASP A 136 -15.19 -18.51 23.71
N GLU A 137 -14.34 -19.43 24.15
CA GLU A 137 -14.75 -20.63 24.86
C GLU A 137 -15.28 -20.22 26.23
N THR A 138 -16.59 -19.99 26.36
CA THR A 138 -17.23 -20.06 27.68
C THR A 138 -17.77 -21.48 27.91
N LYS A 139 -16.90 -22.37 28.36
CA LYS A 139 -17.33 -23.47 29.22
C LYS A 139 -17.48 -22.92 30.63
N ASN A 140 -18.70 -22.95 31.16
CA ASN A 140 -18.89 -23.38 32.53
C ASN A 140 -20.29 -24.00 32.65
N GLY A 141 -20.30 -25.29 32.94
CA GLY A 141 -21.50 -25.96 33.44
C GLY A 141 -21.67 -25.61 34.91
N GLU A 142 -22.91 -25.69 35.38
CA GLU A 142 -23.22 -26.10 36.74
C GLU A 142 -24.60 -26.76 36.70
N GLU A 143 -24.56 -28.06 36.94
CA GLU A 143 -25.66 -28.93 37.30
C GLU A 143 -25.88 -28.76 38.81
N SER A 144 -27.05 -28.29 39.24
CA SER A 144 -27.72 -28.75 40.47
C SER A 144 -29.15 -28.26 40.55
#